data_AF-A0A5D0XIN8-F1
#
_entry.id   AF-A0A5D0XIN8-F1
#
_cell.length_a   1.000
_cell.length_b   1.000
_cell.length_c   1.000
_cell.angle_alpha   90.00
_cell.angle_beta   90.00
_cell.angle_gamma   90.00
#
_symmetry.space_group_name_H-M   'P 1'
#
loop_
_entity.id
_entity.type
_entity.pdbx_description
1 polymer ?
#
loop_
_entity_poly.entity_id
_entity_poly.type
_entity_poly.pdbx_seq_one_letter_code
_entity_poly.pdbx_strand_id
1 'polypeptide(L)' 'FNAQFRREQLTGEILDTMAEARYLAQEWKDIYNHERPHGSLDGMTPSTYWKRWTAENQLAIA' A
#
# COMPACT_ATOMS: atom_id res chain seq x y z
N PHE A 1 -2.39 3.32 5.59
CA PHE A 1 -2.96 3.43 4.23
C PHE A 1 -3.81 4.70 4.06
N ASN A 2 -5.09 4.73 4.46
CA ASN A 2 -6.05 5.80 4.11
C ASN A 2 -5.60 7.24 4.40
N ALA A 3 -4.98 7.48 5.56
CA ALA A 3 -4.49 8.82 5.90
C ALA A 3 -3.37 9.28 4.96
N GLN A 4 -2.48 8.36 4.57
CA GLN A 4 -1.36 8.65 3.66
C GLN A 4 -1.87 8.84 2.23
N PHE A 5 -2.77 7.96 1.76
CA PHE A 5 -3.37 8.05 0.43
C PHE A 5 -4.10 9.38 0.22
N ARG A 6 -4.90 9.82 1.21
CA ARG A 6 -5.56 11.12 1.14
C ARG A 6 -4.56 12.27 1.00
N ARG A 7 -3.53 12.30 1.84
CA ARG A 7 -2.53 13.37 1.83
C ARG A 7 -1.72 13.40 0.53
N GLU A 8 -1.22 12.26 0.10
CA GLU A 8 -0.25 12.17 -1.00
C GLU A 8 -0.91 12.09 -2.38
N GLN A 9 -2.13 11.58 -2.50
CA GLN A 9 -2.80 11.42 -3.79
C GLN A 9 -3.97 12.38 -3.91
N LEU A 10 -4.99 12.28 -3.06
CA LEU A 10 -6.22 13.06 -3.23
C LEU A 10 -6.05 14.56 -2.93
N THR A 11 -5.11 14.91 -2.07
CA THR A 11 -4.77 16.31 -1.74
C THR A 11 -3.46 16.76 -2.38
N GLY A 12 -2.59 15.80 -2.75
CA GLY A 12 -1.25 16.08 -3.27
C GLY A 12 -1.17 16.20 -4.79
N GLU A 13 -2.12 15.61 -5.52
CA GLU A 13 -2.11 15.54 -6.99
C GLU A 13 -3.30 16.29 -7.60
N ILE A 14 -3.10 16.83 -8.80
CA ILE A 14 -4.18 17.28 -9.67
C ILE A 14 -4.55 16.10 -10.56
N LEU A 15 -5.84 15.76 -10.62
CA LEU A 15 -6.35 14.64 -11.40
C LEU A 15 -7.30 15.17 -12.48
N ASP A 16 -6.90 15.14 -13.74
CA ASP A 16 -7.66 15.73 -14.84
C ASP A 16 -8.76 14.79 -15.35
N THR A 17 -8.51 13.48 -15.27
CA THR A 17 -9.48 12.48 -15.74
C THR A 17 -9.67 11.34 -14.76
N MET A 18 -10.84 10.71 -14.83
CA MET A 18 -11.10 9.48 -14.07
C MET A 18 -10.19 8.32 -14.48
N ALA A 19 -9.69 8.31 -15.72
CA ALA A 19 -8.76 7.27 -16.18
C ALA A 19 -7.40 7.42 -15.50
N GLU A 20 -6.87 8.65 -15.49
CA GLU A 20 -5.63 9.01 -14.79
C GLU A 20 -5.75 8.78 -13.28
N ALA A 21 -6.85 9.23 -12.65
CA ALA A 21 -7.09 9.00 -11.23
C ALA A 21 -7.03 7.51 -10.84
N ARG A 22 -7.58 6.63 -11.69
CA ARG A 22 -7.49 5.18 -11.46
C ARG A 22 -6.07 4.65 -11.62
N TYR A 23 -5.35 5.14 -12.63
CA TYR A 23 -3.97 4.73 -12.88
C TYR A 23 -3.06 5.11 -11.71
N LEU A 24 -3.05 6.39 -11.33
CA LEU A 24 -2.22 6.90 -10.24
C LEU A 24 -2.57 6.25 -8.89
N ALA A 25 -3.86 6.04 -8.61
CA ALA A 25 -4.27 5.35 -7.39
C ALA A 25 -3.77 3.90 -7.34
N GLN A 26 -3.73 3.20 -8.47
CA GLN A 26 -3.24 1.83 -8.55
C GLN A 26 -1.70 1.80 -8.43
N GLU A 27 -0.99 2.67 -9.13
CA GLU A 27 0.46 2.81 -9.02
C GLU A 27 0.89 3.14 -7.58
N TRP A 28 0.27 4.12 -6.94
CA TRP A 28 0.59 4.49 -5.56
C TRP A 28 0.33 3.33 -4.59
N LYS A 29 -0.74 2.58 -4.80
CA LYS A 29 -1.07 1.40 -3.97
C LYS A 29 -0.01 0.31 -4.14
N ASP A 30 0.49 0.10 -5.36
CA ASP A 30 1.55 -0.88 -5.62
C ASP A 30 2.84 -0.46 -4.92
N ILE A 31 3.26 0.81 -5.05
CA ILE A 31 4.41 1.35 -4.32
C ILE A 31 4.23 1.21 -2.81
N TYR A 32 3.08 1.61 -2.26
CA TYR A 32 2.81 1.55 -0.82
C TYR A 32 2.91 0.13 -0.27
N ASN A 33 2.38 -0.85 -1.02
CA ASN A 33 2.29 -2.24 -0.56
C ASN A 33 3.54 -3.07 -0.84
N HIS A 34 4.30 -2.75 -1.89
CA HIS A 34 5.39 -3.61 -2.37
C HIS A 34 6.78 -2.99 -2.25
N GLU A 35 6.90 -1.66 -2.19
CA GLU A 35 8.19 -0.98 -2.22
C GLU A 35 8.45 -0.13 -0.97
N ARG A 36 7.41 0.49 -0.41
CA ARG A 36 7.56 1.43 0.71
C ARG A 36 7.83 0.69 2.02
N PRO A 37 8.96 0.96 2.71
CA PRO A 37 9.21 0.42 4.05
C PRO A 37 8.36 1.15 5.09
N HIS A 38 7.84 0.41 6.08
CA HIS A 38 7.01 0.98 7.16
C HIS A 38 7.68 0.73 8.51
N GLY A 39 7.93 1.80 9.27
CA GLY A 39 8.56 1.70 10.60
C GLY A 39 7.77 0.85 11.58
N SER A 40 6.43 0.83 11.49
CA SER A 40 5.58 -0.04 12.32
C SER A 40 5.62 -1.52 11.93
N LEU A 41 6.26 -1.85 10.81
CA LEU A 41 6.45 -3.22 10.32
C LEU A 41 7.94 -3.58 10.30
N ASP A 42 8.74 -3.01 11.22
CA ASP A 42 10.19 -3.20 11.29
C ASP A 42 10.91 -2.89 9.96
N GLY A 43 10.42 -1.90 9.22
CA GLY A 43 10.96 -1.52 7.92
C GLY A 43 10.52 -2.42 6.75
N MET A 44 9.68 -3.43 6.98
CA MET A 44 9.12 -4.24 5.90
C MET A 44 8.03 -3.48 5.13
N THR A 45 7.83 -3.91 3.89
CA THR A 45 6.65 -3.53 3.11
C THR A 45 5.43 -4.35 3.58
N PRO A 46 4.19 -3.85 3.40
CA PRO A 46 3.00 -4.58 3.81
C PRO A 46 2.91 -5.97 3.16
N SER A 47 3.31 -6.11 1.90
CA SER A 47 3.32 -7.38 1.19
C SER A 47 4.30 -8.38 1.82
N THR A 48 5.51 -7.94 2.16
CA THR A 48 6.51 -8.79 2.81
C THR A 48 6.08 -9.21 4.21
N TYR A 49 5.55 -8.26 5.00
CA TYR A 49 5.00 -8.57 6.31
C TYR A 49 3.88 -9.61 6.23
N TRP A 50 2.93 -9.45 5.30
CA TRP A 50 1.84 -10.40 5.12
C TRP A 50 2.32 -11.80 4.74
N LYS A 51 3.29 -11.92 3.83
CA LYS A 51 3.88 -13.21 3.46
C LYS A 51 4.52 -13.90 4.66
N ARG A 52 5.26 -13.15 5.48
CA ARG A 52 5.89 -13.66 6.70
C ARG A 52 4.85 -14.11 7.72
N TRP A 53 3.88 -13.26 8.02
CA TRP A 53 2.80 -13.58 8.94
C TRP A 53 2.01 -14.82 8.49
N THR A 54 1.72 -14.94 7.19
CA THR A 54 1.05 -16.09 6.59
C THR A 54 1.83 -17.38 6.79
N ALA A 55 3.15 -17.35 6.55
CA ALA A 55 4.02 -18.51 6.74
C ALA A 55 4.09 -18.93 8.22
N GLU A 56 4.10 -17.98 9.15
CA GLU A 56 4.15 -18.21 10.60
C GLU A 56 2.80 -18.68 11.17
N ASN A 57 1.68 -18.32 10.52
CA ASN A 57 0.32 -18.54 11.03
C ASN A 57 -0.53 -19.39 10.07
N GLN A 58 0.07 -20.37 9.37
CA GLN A 58 -0.61 -21.20 8.36
C GLN A 58 -1.92 -21.86 8.84
N LEU A 59 -2.08 -22.12 10.15
CA LEU A 59 -3.30 -22.68 10.74
C LEU A 59 -4.41 -21.64 11.02
N ALA A 60 -4.09 -20.34 11.02
CA ALA A 60 -5.03 -19.26 11.31
C ALA A 60 -5.72 -18.69 10.05
N ILE A 61 -5.33 -19.18 8.87
CA ILE A 61 -5.81 -18.70 7.56
C ILE A 61 -6.74 -19.74 6.88
N ALA A 62 -6.78 -20.97 7.40
CA ALA A 62 -7.72 -22.02 7.01
C ALA A 62 -9.05 -21.89 7.77
#